data_AF-A0AAU4ANA6-F1
#
_entry.id   AF-A0AAU4ANA6-F1
#
_cell.length_a   1.000
_cell.length_b   1.000
_cell.length_c   1.000
_cell.angle_alpha   90.00
_cell.angle_beta   90.00
_cell.angle_gamma   90.00
#
_symmetry.space_group_name_H-M   'P 1'
#
loop_
_entity.id
_entity.type
_entity.pdbx_description
1 polymer ?
#
loop_
_entity_poly.entity_id
_entity_poly.type
_entity_poly.pdbx_seq_one_letter_code
_entity_poly.pdbx_strand_id
1 'polypeptide(L)'
;MKSASETNNITGLIQLPSLGWRFSEPHPELQEMFHSVAREAPRNIDWSFTEKRNSLLVPSRLIAEGGPDGDWIDLRGEISQSDQAFCLAASEDIELIIDVIAAQPELPTAARISVFQIAKSSADELVCVVQAFTGEPAAGMVFRAVGVPGVEVRLTALSWYPPRPETKRHGPLAKVTLVGEGAGLIDRKELLVSFPGAD
;
A
#
# COMPACT_ATOMS: atom_id res chain seq x y z
N MET A 1 -6.38 8.13 -4.94
CA MET A 1 -7.53 8.22 -4.01
C MET A 1 -8.76 8.70 -4.77
N LYS A 2 -9.93 8.06 -4.63
CA LYS A 2 -11.19 8.60 -5.15
C LYS A 2 -12.08 8.93 -3.96
N SER A 3 -12.37 10.22 -3.73
CA SER A 3 -13.49 10.64 -2.90
C SER A 3 -14.73 10.70 -3.80
N ALA A 4 -15.80 9.99 -3.43
CA ALA A 4 -17.09 10.20 -4.07
C ALA A 4 -17.66 11.51 -3.52
N SER A 5 -18.33 12.30 -4.36
CA SER A 5 -18.92 13.59 -3.97
C SER A 5 -19.69 13.45 -2.64
N GLU A 6 -19.28 14.18 -1.60
CA GLU A 6 -19.85 14.11 -0.25
C GLU A 6 -21.35 14.42 -0.22
N THR A 7 -21.84 15.19 -1.19
CA THR A 7 -23.26 15.53 -1.32
C THR A 7 -23.81 15.03 -2.66
N ASN A 8 -24.97 14.38 -2.61
CA ASN A 8 -25.72 14.02 -3.80
C ASN A 8 -26.33 15.29 -4.41
N ASN A 9 -25.86 15.68 -5.59
CA ASN A 9 -26.30 16.90 -6.28
C ASN A 9 -27.79 16.93 -6.67
N ILE A 10 -28.49 15.78 -6.64
CA ILE A 10 -29.91 15.67 -6.97
C ILE A 10 -30.77 15.80 -5.71
N THR A 11 -30.41 15.10 -4.64
CA THR A 11 -31.22 15.06 -3.40
C THR A 11 -30.77 16.07 -2.34
N GLY A 12 -29.57 16.64 -2.48
CA GLY A 12 -28.94 17.50 -1.48
C GLY A 12 -28.48 16.76 -0.21
N LEU A 13 -28.60 15.43 -0.18
CA LEU A 13 -28.25 14.61 0.98
C LEU A 13 -26.76 14.29 1.01
N ILE A 14 -26.20 14.22 2.22
CA ILE A 14 -24.84 13.75 2.45
C ILE A 14 -24.80 12.25 2.17
N GLN A 15 -23.87 11.85 1.32
CA GLN A 15 -23.62 10.44 1.03
C GLN A 15 -22.66 9.88 2.08
N LEU A 16 -22.96 8.66 2.55
CA LEU A 16 -22.08 8.00 3.48
C LEU A 16 -20.70 7.79 2.84
N PRO A 17 -19.63 8.35 3.42
CA PRO A 17 -18.34 8.41 2.76
C PRO A 17 -17.53 7.13 2.99
N SER A 18 -16.52 6.91 2.14
CA SER A 18 -15.54 5.84 2.31
C SER A 18 -14.28 6.10 1.52
N LEU A 19 -13.14 5.61 2.01
CA LEU A 19 -11.90 5.60 1.25
C LEU A 19 -11.63 4.21 0.70
N GLY A 20 -11.18 4.17 -0.55
CA GLY A 20 -10.86 2.91 -1.21
C GLY A 20 -9.61 3.01 -2.08
N TRP A 21 -8.80 1.96 -2.00
CA TRP A 21 -7.61 1.75 -2.81
C TRP A 21 -7.88 0.56 -3.74
N ARG A 22 -7.60 0.74 -5.03
CA ARG A 22 -7.80 -0.28 -6.06
C ARG A 22 -6.48 -1.01 -6.31
N PHE A 23 -6.48 -2.33 -6.14
CA PHE A 23 -5.36 -3.25 -6.38
C PHE A 23 -4.09 -2.99 -5.54
N SER A 24 -3.63 -4.01 -4.80
CA SER A 24 -2.32 -4.09 -4.13
C SER A 24 -1.89 -2.92 -3.22
N GLU A 25 -2.84 -2.12 -2.76
CA GLU A 25 -2.68 -1.10 -1.72
C GLU A 25 -3.90 -1.15 -0.78
N PRO A 26 -3.73 -0.99 0.54
CA PRO A 26 -2.49 -0.86 1.30
C PRO A 26 -1.56 -2.05 1.18
N HIS A 27 -0.27 -1.75 1.06
CA HIS A 27 0.76 -2.77 1.22
C HIS A 27 0.61 -3.42 2.61
N PRO A 28 0.98 -4.70 2.82
CA PRO A 28 0.91 -5.34 4.13
C PRO A 28 1.56 -4.52 5.25
N GLU A 29 2.62 -3.79 4.93
CA GLU A 29 3.32 -2.88 5.83
C GLU A 29 2.51 -1.66 6.31
N LEU A 30 1.46 -1.29 5.58
CA LEU A 30 0.58 -0.16 5.90
C LEU A 30 -0.71 -0.60 6.58
N GLN A 31 -0.97 -1.90 6.64
CA GLN A 31 -2.18 -2.45 7.26
C GLN A 31 -2.34 -1.98 8.69
N GLU A 32 -1.27 -2.09 9.48
CA GLU A 32 -1.30 -1.67 10.88
C GLU A 32 -1.54 -0.15 10.99
N MET A 33 -0.96 0.65 10.09
CA MET A 33 -1.22 2.09 10.04
C MET A 33 -2.70 2.37 9.74
N PHE A 34 -3.29 1.75 8.71
CA PHE A 34 -4.70 1.97 8.40
C PHE A 34 -5.64 1.43 9.48
N HIS A 35 -5.32 0.31 10.12
CA HIS A 35 -6.04 -0.19 11.30
C HIS A 35 -5.94 0.77 12.49
N SER A 36 -4.76 1.35 12.75
CA SER A 36 -4.54 2.32 13.81
C SER A 36 -5.31 3.60 13.54
N VAL A 37 -5.23 4.15 12.32
CA VAL A 37 -5.97 5.34 11.91
C VAL A 37 -7.47 5.12 12.01
N ALA A 38 -7.99 3.98 11.56
CA ALA A 38 -9.42 3.65 11.67
C ALA A 38 -9.91 3.62 13.13
N ARG A 39 -9.03 3.27 14.07
CA ARG A 39 -9.35 3.18 15.49
C ARG A 39 -9.20 4.53 16.21
N GLU A 40 -8.23 5.34 15.82
CA GLU A 40 -7.76 6.48 16.63
C GLU A 40 -8.11 7.85 16.06
N ALA A 41 -8.26 7.97 14.73
CA ALA A 41 -8.55 9.25 14.10
C ALA A 41 -10.03 9.68 14.20
N PRO A 42 -11.02 8.78 14.01
CA PRO A 42 -12.43 9.14 14.15
C PRO A 42 -12.76 9.60 15.56
N ARG A 43 -13.76 10.48 15.68
CA ARG A 43 -14.24 10.99 16.98
C ARG A 43 -15.71 10.72 17.22
N ASN A 44 -16.49 10.52 16.17
CA ASN A 44 -17.94 10.48 16.25
C ASN A 44 -18.52 9.07 16.08
N ILE A 45 -17.97 8.29 15.15
CA ILE A 45 -18.45 6.94 14.86
C ILE A 45 -17.27 5.97 14.70
N ASP A 46 -17.58 4.67 14.81
CA ASP A 46 -16.58 3.64 14.61
C ASP A 46 -16.28 3.43 13.12
N TRP A 47 -14.99 3.30 12.81
CA TRP A 47 -14.49 2.96 11.47
C TRP A 47 -13.77 1.62 11.48
N SER A 48 -13.79 0.98 10.32
CA SER A 48 -13.14 -0.29 10.08
C SER A 48 -12.35 -0.26 8.79
N PHE A 49 -11.15 -0.84 8.85
CA PHE A 49 -10.35 -1.15 7.70
C PHE A 49 -10.58 -2.61 7.29
N THR A 50 -10.82 -2.85 6.00
CA THR A 50 -11.05 -4.19 5.43
C THR A 50 -10.22 -4.37 4.17
N GLU A 51 -9.73 -5.60 3.98
CA GLU A 51 -8.93 -5.98 2.83
C GLU A 51 -9.51 -7.22 2.20
N LYS A 52 -10.26 -7.02 1.11
CA LYS A 52 -10.74 -8.11 0.27
C LYS A 52 -10.16 -7.95 -1.12
N ARG A 53 -11.01 -7.71 -2.11
CA ARG A 53 -10.58 -7.40 -3.48
C ARG A 53 -9.95 -6.01 -3.59
N ASN A 54 -10.47 -5.09 -2.79
CA ASN A 54 -9.95 -3.74 -2.60
C ASN A 54 -9.78 -3.56 -1.10
N SER A 55 -8.93 -2.63 -0.74
CA SER A 55 -8.79 -2.22 0.63
C SER A 55 -9.59 -0.96 0.87
N LEU A 56 -10.39 -0.98 1.93
CA LEU A 56 -11.41 0.03 2.18
C LEU A 56 -11.36 0.47 3.64
N LEU A 57 -11.46 1.78 3.85
CA LEU A 57 -11.87 2.36 5.13
C LEU A 57 -13.34 2.75 5.02
N VAL A 58 -14.15 2.16 5.89
CA VAL A 58 -15.61 2.34 5.91
C VAL A 58 -16.11 2.48 7.34
N PRO A 59 -17.25 3.14 7.57
CA PRO A 59 -17.96 3.08 8.84
C PRO A 59 -18.26 1.62 9.24
N SER A 60 -17.95 1.24 10.48
CA SER A 60 -18.07 -0.14 10.99
C SER A 60 -19.49 -0.69 10.88
N ARG A 61 -20.50 0.18 10.91
CA ARG A 61 -21.91 -0.16 10.71
C ARG A 61 -22.18 -0.87 9.38
N LEU A 62 -21.49 -0.49 8.30
CA LEU A 62 -21.63 -1.16 7.00
C LEU A 62 -21.20 -2.63 7.06
N ILE A 63 -20.15 -2.93 7.84
CA ILE A 63 -19.68 -4.31 8.03
C ILE A 63 -20.64 -5.09 8.92
N ALA A 64 -21.13 -4.45 9.99
CA ALA A 64 -22.02 -5.09 10.96
C ALA A 64 -23.38 -5.46 10.34
N GLU A 65 -23.96 -4.58 9.51
CA GLU A 65 -25.28 -4.77 8.91
C GLU A 65 -25.21 -5.46 7.54
N GLY A 66 -24.21 -5.13 6.72
CA GLY A 66 -24.06 -5.66 5.36
C GLY A 66 -23.25 -6.96 5.26
N GLY A 67 -22.73 -7.44 6.39
CA GLY A 67 -21.86 -8.62 6.44
C GLY A 67 -20.47 -8.36 5.87
N PRO A 68 -19.52 -9.31 6.05
CA PRO A 68 -18.12 -9.07 5.72
C PRO A 68 -17.85 -8.98 4.22
N ASP A 69 -18.74 -9.45 3.34
CA ASP A 69 -18.48 -9.73 1.92
C ASP A 69 -18.40 -8.53 0.98
N GLY A 70 -18.57 -7.31 1.50
CA GLY A 70 -18.12 -6.09 0.82
C GLY A 70 -19.06 -5.58 -0.28
N ASP A 71 -20.22 -6.20 -0.47
CA ASP A 71 -21.27 -5.67 -1.34
C ASP A 71 -22.27 -4.85 -0.53
N TRP A 72 -21.91 -3.59 -0.28
CA TRP A 72 -22.67 -2.68 0.59
C TRP A 72 -23.28 -1.50 -0.16
N ILE A 73 -23.42 -1.60 -1.49
CA ILE A 73 -23.87 -0.48 -2.32
C ILE A 73 -25.29 -0.07 -1.94
N ASP A 74 -26.21 -1.04 -1.82
CA ASP A 74 -27.62 -0.78 -1.50
C ASP A 74 -27.77 -0.27 -0.06
N LEU A 75 -27.13 -0.94 0.90
CA LEU A 75 -27.13 -0.54 2.31
C LEU A 75 -26.57 0.88 2.51
N ARG A 76 -25.49 1.23 1.79
CA ARG A 76 -24.96 2.60 1.81
C ARG A 76 -26.00 3.59 1.32
N GLY A 77 -26.71 3.26 0.24
CA GLY A 77 -27.80 4.07 -0.30
C GLY A 77 -28.92 4.27 0.71
N GLU A 78 -29.33 3.21 1.41
CA GLU A 78 -30.37 3.24 2.44
C GLU A 78 -29.97 4.10 3.64
N ILE A 79 -28.76 3.93 4.18
CA ILE A 79 -28.24 4.75 5.28
C ILE A 79 -28.16 6.22 4.86
N SER A 80 -27.67 6.49 3.64
CA SER A 80 -27.59 7.84 3.09
C SER A 80 -28.97 8.49 2.89
N GLN A 81 -30.06 7.74 2.88
CA GLN A 81 -31.42 8.29 2.78
C GLN A 81 -32.11 8.41 4.15
N SER A 82 -31.82 7.49 5.06
CA SER A 82 -32.56 7.34 6.32
C SER A 82 -31.87 7.94 7.54
N ASP A 83 -30.54 8.10 7.50
CA ASP A 83 -29.75 8.49 8.68
C ASP A 83 -28.69 9.56 8.33
N GLN A 84 -29.17 10.78 8.12
CA GLN A 84 -28.32 11.92 7.79
C GLN A 84 -27.41 12.37 8.94
N ALA A 85 -27.82 12.15 10.19
CA ALA A 85 -26.97 12.45 11.35
C ALA A 85 -25.73 11.55 11.35
N PHE A 86 -25.90 10.25 11.07
CA PHE A 86 -24.78 9.33 10.90
C PHE A 86 -23.89 9.71 9.70
N CYS A 87 -24.49 10.12 8.57
CA CYS A 87 -23.72 10.53 7.39
C CYS A 87 -22.89 11.80 7.63
N LEU A 88 -23.44 12.78 8.35
CA LEU A 88 -22.72 14.00 8.74
C LEU A 88 -21.53 13.67 9.66
N ALA A 89 -21.77 12.87 10.70
CA ALA A 89 -20.72 12.41 11.62
C ALA A 89 -19.60 11.64 10.89
N ALA A 90 -19.97 10.77 9.95
CA ALA A 90 -19.01 10.07 9.11
C ALA A 90 -18.21 11.02 8.20
N SER A 91 -18.83 12.08 7.70
CA SER A 91 -18.16 13.08 6.87
C SER A 91 -17.14 13.90 7.66
N GLU A 92 -17.39 14.19 8.93
CA GLU A 92 -16.41 14.86 9.79
C GLU A 92 -15.23 13.92 10.13
N ASP A 93 -15.52 12.66 10.44
CA ASP A 93 -14.49 11.69 10.79
C ASP A 93 -13.59 11.33 9.59
N ILE A 94 -14.12 11.28 8.37
CA ILE A 94 -13.31 10.92 7.19
C ILE A 94 -12.27 11.98 6.86
N GLU A 95 -12.57 13.27 7.09
CA GLU A 95 -11.59 14.35 6.92
C GLU A 95 -10.47 14.23 7.96
N LEU A 96 -10.81 13.92 9.22
CA LEU A 96 -9.80 13.64 10.25
C LEU A 96 -8.92 12.44 9.90
N ILE A 97 -9.53 11.38 9.37
CA ILE A 97 -8.80 10.20 8.87
C ILE A 97 -7.84 10.60 7.75
N ILE A 98 -8.30 11.38 6.76
CA ILE A 98 -7.47 11.85 5.64
C ILE A 98 -6.30 12.68 6.15
N ASP A 99 -6.55 13.62 7.07
CA ASP A 99 -5.52 14.46 7.66
C ASP A 99 -4.47 13.63 8.41
N VAL A 100 -4.89 12.64 9.20
CA VAL A 100 -3.97 11.76 9.93
C VAL A 100 -3.16 10.88 8.97
N ILE A 101 -3.76 10.40 7.88
CA ILE A 101 -3.05 9.65 6.83
C ILE A 101 -2.03 10.56 6.13
N ALA A 102 -2.42 11.79 5.79
CA ALA A 102 -1.55 12.76 5.12
C ALA A 102 -0.42 13.28 6.01
N ALA A 103 -0.64 13.33 7.33
CA ALA A 103 0.35 13.71 8.32
C ALA A 103 1.30 12.56 8.69
N GLN A 104 1.03 11.33 8.24
CA GLN A 104 2.04 10.27 8.36
C GLN A 104 3.30 10.72 7.64
N PRO A 105 4.49 10.53 8.23
CA PRO A 105 5.73 10.81 7.53
C PRO A 105 5.69 10.10 6.18
N GLU A 106 6.13 10.78 5.11
CA GLU A 106 6.28 10.13 3.81
C GLU A 106 7.03 8.83 4.05
N LEU A 107 6.34 7.71 3.83
CA LEU A 107 6.97 6.41 3.86
C LEU A 107 8.19 6.54 2.96
N PRO A 108 9.40 6.15 3.41
CA PRO A 108 10.56 6.15 2.54
C PRO A 108 10.12 5.48 1.25
N THR A 109 10.03 6.27 0.19
CA THR A 109 9.22 5.95 -0.98
C THR A 109 10.02 4.99 -1.86
N ALA A 110 10.54 3.92 -1.28
CA ALA A 110 11.17 2.79 -1.92
C ALA A 110 11.29 1.62 -0.94
N ALA A 111 10.20 0.85 -0.79
CA ALA A 111 10.18 -0.33 0.07
C ALA A 111 10.10 -1.64 -0.71
N ARG A 112 10.22 -1.64 -2.06
CA ARG A 112 10.11 -2.87 -2.86
C ARG A 112 10.96 -2.79 -4.14
N ILE A 113 11.76 -3.83 -4.37
CA ILE A 113 12.46 -4.07 -5.62
C ILE A 113 11.87 -5.30 -6.29
N SER A 114 11.12 -5.14 -7.38
CA SER A 114 10.61 -6.29 -8.14
C SER A 114 11.71 -6.85 -9.04
N VAL A 115 12.33 -7.93 -8.58
CA VAL A 115 13.36 -8.64 -9.33
C VAL A 115 12.74 -9.44 -10.49
N PHE A 116 13.48 -9.55 -11.59
CA PHE A 116 13.15 -10.37 -12.76
C PHE A 116 14.11 -11.55 -12.91
N GLN A 117 15.39 -11.27 -12.69
CA GLN A 117 16.46 -12.24 -12.80
C GLN A 117 17.44 -12.01 -11.66
N ILE A 118 17.95 -13.12 -11.12
CA ILE A 118 19.00 -13.13 -10.10
C ILE A 118 20.19 -13.86 -10.70
N ALA A 119 21.36 -13.27 -10.56
CA ALA A 119 22.65 -13.90 -10.74
C ALA A 119 23.38 -13.86 -9.39
N LYS A 120 23.69 -15.03 -8.85
CA LYS A 120 24.48 -15.15 -7.63
C LYS A 120 25.94 -14.88 -8.00
N SER A 121 26.51 -13.81 -7.46
CA SER A 121 27.92 -13.45 -7.67
C SER A 121 28.78 -14.20 -6.63
N SER A 122 28.33 -14.24 -5.38
CA SER A 122 28.96 -14.96 -4.26
C SER A 122 27.92 -15.37 -3.19
N ALA A 123 28.39 -15.86 -2.05
CA ALA A 123 27.54 -16.19 -0.89
C ALA A 123 26.85 -14.96 -0.29
N ASP A 124 27.48 -13.78 -0.40
CA ASP A 124 27.04 -12.53 0.22
C ASP A 124 26.73 -11.43 -0.81
N GLU A 125 26.82 -11.75 -2.10
CA GLU A 125 26.59 -10.79 -3.18
C GLU A 125 25.64 -11.36 -4.25
N LEU A 126 24.60 -10.58 -4.53
CA LEU A 126 23.64 -10.81 -5.60
C LEU A 126 23.68 -9.69 -6.61
N VAL A 127 23.60 -10.08 -7.87
CA VAL A 127 23.34 -9.16 -8.97
C VAL A 127 21.94 -9.45 -9.49
N CYS A 128 21.05 -8.46 -9.46
CA CYS A 128 19.67 -8.63 -9.88
C CYS A 128 19.35 -7.71 -11.06
N VAL A 129 18.51 -8.20 -11.97
CA VAL A 129 17.82 -7.35 -12.95
C VAL A 129 16.44 -7.08 -12.39
N VAL A 130 16.08 -5.82 -12.26
CA VAL A 130 14.84 -5.37 -11.61
C VAL A 130 13.93 -4.72 -12.65
N GLN A 131 12.63 -5.02 -12.53
CA GLN A 131 11.58 -4.51 -13.41
C GLN A 131 10.95 -3.23 -12.92
N ALA A 132 10.91 -3.05 -11.60
CA ALA A 132 10.31 -1.89 -10.98
C ALA A 132 10.93 -1.63 -9.61
N PHE A 133 11.04 -0.36 -9.29
CA PHE A 133 11.18 0.13 -7.92
C PHE A 133 9.90 0.86 -7.56
N THR A 134 9.49 0.74 -6.30
CA THR A 134 8.66 1.78 -5.72
C THR A 134 9.58 2.96 -5.37
N GLY A 135 9.17 4.18 -5.75
CA GLY A 135 9.92 5.46 -5.80
C GLY A 135 11.42 5.43 -6.09
N GLU A 136 12.26 6.17 -5.33
CA GLU A 136 13.62 6.57 -5.77
C GLU A 136 14.74 5.70 -5.17
N PRO A 137 15.31 4.74 -5.93
CA PRO A 137 16.40 3.89 -5.41
C PRO A 137 17.73 4.64 -5.30
N ALA A 138 18.41 4.48 -4.17
CA ALA A 138 19.73 5.03 -3.91
C ALA A 138 20.69 3.98 -3.33
N ALA A 139 21.99 4.12 -3.65
CA ALA A 139 23.03 3.30 -3.02
C ALA A 139 23.06 3.57 -1.50
N GLY A 140 23.23 2.51 -0.71
CA GLY A 140 23.20 2.55 0.75
C GLY A 140 21.89 2.06 1.36
N MET A 141 20.81 1.97 0.58
CA MET A 141 19.53 1.44 1.06
C MET A 141 19.66 -0.02 1.51
N VAL A 142 19.09 -0.33 2.67
CA VAL A 142 19.06 -1.68 3.27
C VAL A 142 17.66 -2.26 3.12
N PHE A 143 17.62 -3.58 3.00
CA PHE A 143 16.56 -4.31 2.35
C PHE A 143 16.42 -5.69 3.00
N ARG A 144 15.24 -6.03 3.55
CA ARG A 144 14.98 -7.37 4.11
C ARG A 144 14.44 -8.32 3.04
N ALA A 145 15.02 -9.51 2.96
CA ALA A 145 14.59 -10.52 1.99
C ALA A 145 13.28 -11.20 2.43
N VAL A 146 12.19 -10.96 1.71
CA VAL A 146 10.92 -11.66 1.96
C VAL A 146 11.06 -13.16 1.69
N GLY A 147 10.67 -13.97 2.68
CA GLY A 147 10.74 -15.44 2.62
C GLY A 147 12.09 -16.03 3.03
N VAL A 148 13.08 -15.20 3.40
CA VAL A 148 14.35 -15.65 3.99
C VAL A 148 14.59 -14.87 5.29
N PRO A 149 14.00 -15.35 6.42
CA PRO A 149 14.09 -14.64 7.70
C PRO A 149 15.54 -14.38 8.12
N GLY A 150 15.82 -13.16 8.61
CA GLY A 150 17.13 -12.77 9.10
C GLY A 150 18.15 -12.35 8.03
N VAL A 151 17.81 -12.40 6.75
CA VAL A 151 18.70 -11.92 5.67
C VAL A 151 18.39 -10.47 5.34
N GLU A 152 19.38 -9.62 5.57
CA GLU A 152 19.42 -8.21 5.17
C GLU A 152 20.46 -8.01 4.07
N VAL A 153 20.08 -7.26 3.04
CA VAL A 153 20.96 -6.91 1.93
C VAL A 153 21.00 -5.41 1.77
N ARG A 154 22.09 -4.88 1.22
CA ARG A 154 22.31 -3.46 0.97
C ARG A 154 22.52 -3.23 -0.51
N LEU A 155 21.84 -2.24 -1.08
CA LEU A 155 22.07 -1.78 -2.44
C LEU A 155 23.39 -1.04 -2.54
N THR A 156 24.37 -1.62 -3.24
CA THR A 156 25.71 -1.03 -3.40
C THR A 156 25.92 -0.42 -4.78
N ALA A 157 25.19 -0.88 -5.79
CA ALA A 157 25.25 -0.34 -7.14
C ALA A 157 23.90 -0.40 -7.85
N LEU A 158 23.59 0.63 -8.63
CA LEU A 158 22.39 0.74 -9.46
C LEU A 158 22.79 1.25 -10.86
N SER A 159 22.26 0.62 -11.90
CA SER A 159 22.46 1.07 -13.29
C SER A 159 21.20 0.84 -14.11
N TRP A 160 20.60 1.93 -14.60
CA TRP A 160 19.42 1.88 -15.46
C TRP A 160 19.80 1.54 -16.90
N TYR A 161 19.02 0.65 -17.52
CA TYR A 161 19.10 0.36 -18.94
C TYR A 161 17.86 0.90 -19.66
N PRO A 162 18.06 1.53 -20.83
CA PRO A 162 16.95 1.89 -21.68
C PRO A 162 16.19 0.63 -22.14
N PRO A 163 14.87 0.73 -22.40
CA PRO A 163 14.09 -0.38 -22.95
C PRO A 163 14.71 -0.85 -24.26
N ARG A 164 15.07 -2.13 -24.36
CA ARG A 164 15.62 -2.69 -25.61
C ARG A 164 14.48 -2.99 -26.58
N PRO A 165 14.48 -2.45 -27.81
CA PRO A 165 13.40 -2.67 -28.79
C PRO A 165 13.09 -4.15 -29.06
N GLU A 166 14.12 -4.99 -29.04
CA GLU A 166 14.07 -6.43 -29.31
C GLU A 166 13.29 -7.23 -28.26
N THR A 167 13.17 -6.71 -27.03
CA THR A 167 12.60 -7.46 -25.90
C THR A 167 11.07 -7.35 -25.78
N LYS A 168 10.42 -6.56 -26.67
CA LYS A 168 8.98 -6.20 -26.58
C LYS A 168 8.56 -5.68 -25.20
N ARG A 169 9.50 -5.26 -24.34
CA ARG A 169 9.22 -4.76 -23.00
C ARG A 169 8.94 -3.26 -23.03
N HIS A 170 7.91 -2.87 -22.29
CA HIS A 170 7.40 -1.50 -22.25
C HIS A 170 8.03 -0.61 -21.17
N GLY A 171 8.95 -1.12 -20.33
CA GLY A 171 9.52 -0.39 -19.19
C GLY A 171 11.05 -0.50 -19.05
N PRO A 172 11.71 0.47 -18.39
CA PRO A 172 13.15 0.43 -18.12
C PRO A 172 13.49 -0.71 -17.15
N LEU A 173 14.67 -1.28 -17.30
CA LEU A 173 15.23 -2.27 -16.35
C LEU A 173 16.39 -1.62 -15.63
N ALA A 174 16.62 -1.99 -14.37
CA ALA A 174 17.89 -1.68 -13.73
C ALA A 174 18.66 -2.96 -13.42
N LYS A 175 19.98 -2.88 -13.47
CA LYS A 175 20.85 -3.83 -12.77
C LYS A 175 21.17 -3.25 -11.40
N VAL A 176 20.95 -4.06 -10.38
CA VAL A 176 21.32 -3.75 -9.01
C VAL A 176 22.32 -4.76 -8.49
N THR A 177 23.20 -4.30 -7.61
CA THR A 177 24.03 -5.17 -6.78
C THR A 177 23.56 -5.04 -5.34
N LEU A 178 23.24 -6.18 -4.72
CA LEU A 178 22.80 -6.31 -3.35
C LEU A 178 23.85 -7.12 -2.57
N VAL A 179 24.30 -6.59 -1.44
CA VAL A 179 25.34 -7.22 -0.59
C VAL A 179 24.82 -7.43 0.81
N GLY A 180 24.97 -8.61 1.38
CA GLY A 180 24.56 -8.92 2.74
C GLY A 180 24.82 -10.37 3.11
N GLU A 181 24.97 -10.65 4.40
CA GLU A 181 25.21 -12.02 4.88
C GLU A 181 24.03 -12.92 4.49
N GLY A 182 24.33 -14.01 3.78
CA GLY A 182 23.31 -14.95 3.33
C GLY A 182 22.50 -14.47 2.12
N ALA A 183 22.94 -13.43 1.40
CA ALA A 183 22.30 -13.00 0.16
C ALA A 183 22.20 -14.16 -0.86
N GLY A 184 23.18 -15.06 -0.92
CA GLY A 184 23.14 -16.25 -1.77
C GLY A 184 21.98 -17.22 -1.51
N LEU A 185 21.32 -17.14 -0.34
CA LEU A 185 20.12 -17.92 0.00
C LEU A 185 18.86 -17.42 -0.73
N ILE A 186 18.93 -16.23 -1.31
CA ILE A 186 17.83 -15.61 -2.02
C ILE A 186 17.73 -16.23 -3.43
N ASP A 187 16.69 -17.03 -3.66
CA ASP A 187 16.52 -17.82 -4.89
C ASP A 187 15.22 -17.53 -5.67
N ARG A 188 14.35 -16.66 -5.12
CA ARG A 188 13.04 -16.36 -5.73
C ARG A 188 13.13 -15.28 -6.78
N LYS A 189 12.46 -15.51 -7.92
CA LYS A 189 12.41 -14.58 -9.07
C LYS A 189 11.78 -13.24 -8.71
N GLU A 190 10.85 -13.19 -7.76
CA GLU A 190 10.23 -11.98 -7.25
C GLU A 190 10.60 -11.81 -5.80
N LEU A 191 11.48 -10.85 -5.53
CA LEU A 191 11.71 -10.36 -4.18
C LEU A 191 10.80 -9.15 -3.99
N LEU A 192 10.24 -9.05 -2.79
CA LEU A 192 9.63 -7.84 -2.28
C LEU A 192 10.55 -7.49 -1.12
N VAL A 193 11.10 -6.29 -1.10
CA VAL A 193 12.31 -6.03 -0.34
C VAL A 193 12.06 -4.87 0.59
N SER A 194 11.59 -5.15 1.82
CA SER A 194 11.03 -4.14 2.72
C SER A 194 12.01 -3.56 3.75
N PHE A 195 11.69 -2.32 4.11
CA PHE A 195 12.21 -1.39 5.12
C PHE A 195 13.72 -1.08 5.18
N PRO A 196 14.13 0.19 4.95
CA PRO A 196 15.31 0.73 5.61
C PRO A 196 15.00 0.83 7.11
N GLY A 197 15.80 0.18 7.95
CA GLY A 197 15.69 0.31 9.40
C GLY A 197 15.85 1.76 9.83
N ALA A 198 14.95 2.20 10.71
CA ALA A 198 15.16 3.36 11.55
C ALA A 198 16.28 3.01 12.56
N ASP A 199 17.35 3.80 12.54
CA ASP A 199 18.24 3.94 13.71
C ASP A 199 17.54 4.82 14.77
#